data_AF-A0A5B6VWE9-F1
#
_entry.id   AF-A0A5B6VWE9-F1
#
_cell.length_a   1.000
_cell.length_b   1.000
_cell.length_c   1.000
_cell.angle_alpha   90.00
_cell.angle_beta   90.00
_cell.angle_gamma   90.00
#
_symmetry.space_group_name_H-M   'P 1'
#
loop_
_entity.id
_entity.type
_entity.pdbx_description
1 polymer ?
#
loop_
_entity_poly.entity_id
_entity_poly.type
_entity_poly.pdbx_seq_one_letter_code
_entity_poly.pdbx_strand_id
1 'polypeptide(L)'
;MAHNGRMLKDYTLPSLEMFRGKITEDPNQHLKQFLQLCDTFKYNGVTNDAIRLRLFPFSLMDNAFSWLDLKAPRYIMTWDELVGKFLQRFFPISKIIQPMREIVTFKQLEGESFHESCEHFKMLIQICPHHGLLEWP
;
A
#
# COMPACT_ATOMS: atom_id res chain seq x y z
N MET A 1 -2.04 -35.83 25.63
CA MET A 1 -2.62 -34.64 24.95
C MET A 1 -1.70 -33.46 25.21
N ALA A 2 -0.88 -33.07 24.25
CA ALA A 2 -0.07 -31.87 24.31
C ALA A 2 0.30 -31.46 22.87
N HIS A 3 -0.54 -30.66 22.24
CA HIS A 3 -0.28 -30.08 20.92
C HIS A 3 -0.66 -28.59 20.97
N ASN A 4 0.04 -27.83 21.79
CA ASN A 4 -0.01 -26.36 21.80
C ASN A 4 1.43 -25.85 21.92
N GLY A 5 1.99 -25.30 20.84
CA GLY A 5 3.33 -24.73 20.91
C GLY A 5 4.10 -24.53 19.61
N ARG A 6 3.56 -24.88 18.44
CA ARG A 6 4.18 -24.43 17.17
C ARG A 6 3.77 -22.99 16.92
N MET A 7 4.52 -22.08 17.55
CA MET A 7 4.48 -20.67 17.24
C MET A 7 4.66 -20.48 15.73
N LEU A 8 3.93 -19.52 15.17
CA LEU A 8 4.05 -19.01 13.79
C LEU A 8 5.46 -18.55 13.37
N LYS A 9 6.51 -18.77 14.19
CA LYS A 9 7.88 -18.36 13.94
C LYS A 9 8.62 -19.28 12.96
N ASP A 10 8.14 -20.52 12.76
CA ASP A 10 8.83 -21.50 11.90
C ASP A 10 8.35 -21.48 10.43
N TYR A 11 7.30 -20.71 10.13
CA TYR A 11 6.98 -20.36 8.75
C TYR A 11 7.69 -19.06 8.41
N THR A 12 9.00 -19.14 8.17
CA THR A 12 9.67 -18.13 7.36
C THR A 12 9.00 -18.17 5.98
N LEU A 13 7.93 -17.40 5.82
CA LEU A 13 7.26 -17.18 4.54
C LEU A 13 8.32 -16.57 3.61
N PRO A 14 8.84 -17.31 2.61
CA PRO A 14 10.11 -16.96 1.96
C PRO A 14 10.10 -15.67 1.14
N SER A 15 8.99 -14.92 1.12
CA SER A 15 8.77 -13.85 0.14
C SER A 15 8.15 -12.56 0.67
N LEU A 16 7.70 -12.49 1.93
CA LEU A 16 7.15 -11.24 2.48
C LEU A 16 8.21 -10.52 3.30
N GLU A 17 8.86 -9.54 2.68
CA GLU A 17 9.69 -8.59 3.42
C GLU A 17 8.80 -7.76 4.36
N MET A 18 9.24 -7.59 5.60
CA MET A 18 8.50 -6.79 6.56
C MET A 18 8.64 -5.31 6.22
N PHE A 19 7.52 -4.59 6.19
CA PHE A 19 7.50 -3.16 5.91
C PHE A 19 7.87 -2.36 7.15
N ARG A 20 8.95 -1.57 7.07
CA ARG A 20 9.44 -0.76 8.20
C ARG A 20 8.83 0.63 8.25
N GLY A 21 8.28 1.12 7.13
CA GLY A 21 7.75 2.47 7.00
C GLY A 21 8.81 3.52 6.66
N LYS A 22 9.82 3.14 5.86
CA LYS A 22 10.85 4.03 5.31
C LYS A 22 10.40 4.64 4.00
N ILE A 23 10.93 5.82 3.66
CA ILE A 23 10.62 6.52 2.39
C ILE A 23 11.04 5.74 1.13
N THR A 24 12.00 4.83 1.26
CA THR A 24 12.49 3.98 0.18
C THR A 24 11.61 2.77 -0.08
N GLU A 25 10.73 2.41 0.85
CA GLU A 25 9.83 1.27 0.72
C GLU A 25 8.56 1.70 -0.02
N ASP A 26 8.01 0.81 -0.86
CA ASP A 26 6.76 1.06 -1.56
C ASP A 26 5.58 0.38 -0.84
N PRO A 27 4.66 1.16 -0.24
CA PRO A 27 3.53 0.58 0.49
C PRO A 27 2.54 -0.16 -0.41
N ASN A 28 2.42 0.17 -1.69
CA ASN A 28 1.56 -0.57 -2.63
C ASN A 28 2.19 -1.92 -2.99
N GLN A 29 3.50 -1.95 -3.20
CA GLN A 29 4.21 -3.21 -3.45
C GLN A 29 4.10 -4.15 -2.25
N HIS A 30 4.23 -3.61 -1.03
CA HIS A 30 4.04 -4.37 0.20
C HIS A 30 2.62 -4.96 0.29
N LEU A 31 1.58 -4.15 0.06
CA LEU A 31 0.19 -4.61 0.07
C LEU A 31 -0.05 -5.72 -0.97
N LYS A 32 0.51 -5.58 -2.17
CA LYS A 32 0.38 -6.59 -3.22
C LYS A 32 0.98 -7.93 -2.79
N GLN A 33 2.20 -7.91 -2.25
CA GLN A 33 2.88 -9.12 -1.75
C GLN A 33 2.12 -9.73 -0.57
N PHE A 34 1.64 -8.90 0.35
CA PHE A 34 0.84 -9.32 1.49
C PHE A 34 -0.49 -9.98 1.08
N LEU A 35 -1.19 -9.44 0.09
CA LEU A 35 -2.44 -10.02 -0.42
C LEU A 35 -2.20 -11.37 -1.10
N GLN A 36 -1.15 -11.48 -1.93
CA GLN A 36 -0.75 -12.75 -2.53
C GLN A 36 -0.45 -13.82 -1.47
N LEU A 37 0.18 -13.42 -0.38
CA LEU A 37 0.39 -14.30 0.76
C LEU A 37 -0.95 -14.70 1.41
N CYS A 38 -1.83 -13.74 1.68
CA CYS A 38 -3.14 -14.02 2.30
C CYS A 38 -3.97 -15.00 1.48
N ASP A 39 -3.88 -14.94 0.15
CA ASP A 39 -4.61 -15.84 -0.75
C ASP A 39 -4.18 -17.32 -0.62
N THR A 40 -3.01 -17.59 -0.04
CA THR A 40 -2.55 -18.95 0.29
C THR A 40 -3.24 -19.53 1.52
N PHE A 41 -3.85 -18.69 2.35
CA PHE A 41 -4.59 -19.10 3.53
C PHE A 41 -6.08 -19.24 3.19
N LYS A 42 -6.63 -20.44 3.37
CA LYS A 42 -8.07 -20.66 3.32
C LYS A 42 -8.54 -21.34 4.59
N TYR A 43 -9.45 -20.69 5.31
CA TYR A 43 -10.08 -21.22 6.52
C TYR A 43 -11.60 -21.23 6.35
N ASN A 44 -12.21 -22.40 6.51
CA ASN A 44 -13.65 -22.55 6.41
C ASN A 44 -14.35 -21.69 7.48
N GLY A 45 -15.30 -20.85 7.05
CA GLY A 45 -16.08 -19.98 7.93
C GLY A 45 -15.38 -18.70 8.39
N VAL A 46 -14.17 -18.40 7.91
CA VAL A 46 -13.48 -17.13 8.18
C VAL A 46 -13.42 -16.30 6.91
N THR A 47 -13.80 -15.02 6.98
CA THR A 47 -13.72 -14.11 5.83
C THR A 47 -12.26 -13.76 5.51
N ASN A 48 -11.96 -13.52 4.23
CA ASN A 48 -10.63 -13.07 3.81
C ASN A 48 -10.20 -11.79 4.53
N ASP A 49 -11.12 -10.87 4.79
CA ASP A 49 -10.82 -9.64 5.52
C ASP A 49 -10.42 -9.91 6.98
N ALA A 50 -11.08 -10.85 7.67
CA ALA A 50 -10.67 -11.23 9.01
C ALA A 50 -9.27 -11.87 9.02
N ILE A 51 -8.94 -12.68 8.00
CA ILE A 51 -7.59 -13.24 7.82
C ILE A 51 -6.58 -12.10 7.61
N ARG A 52 -6.84 -11.20 6.66
CA ARG A 52 -5.96 -10.06 6.32
C ARG A 52 -5.73 -9.15 7.53
N LEU A 53 -6.80 -8.73 8.20
CA LEU A 53 -6.72 -7.87 9.39
C LEU A 53 -5.89 -8.52 10.50
N ARG A 54 -6.05 -9.83 10.71
CA ARG A 54 -5.31 -10.57 11.73
C ARG A 54 -3.84 -10.78 11.37
N LEU A 55 -3.52 -10.97 10.08
CA LEU A 55 -2.16 -11.23 9.62
C LEU A 55 -1.34 -9.96 9.36
N PHE A 56 -1.99 -8.84 9.04
CA PHE A 56 -1.30 -7.60 8.65
C PHE A 56 -0.27 -7.10 9.67
N PRO A 57 -0.52 -7.12 11.00
CA PRO A 57 0.49 -6.69 11.98
C PRO A 57 1.82 -7.46 11.88
N PHE A 58 1.79 -8.74 11.47
CA PHE A 58 2.99 -9.55 11.31
C PHE A 58 3.80 -9.20 10.06
N SER A 59 3.22 -8.42 9.14
CA SER A 59 3.91 -7.90 7.96
C SER A 59 4.65 -6.59 8.21
N LEU A 60 4.52 -5.99 9.40
CA LEU A 60 5.05 -4.66 9.72
C LEU A 60 6.18 -4.73 10.75
N MET A 61 7.09 -3.76 10.69
CA MET A 61 8.16 -3.56 11.67
C MET A 61 8.36 -2.07 11.98
N ASP A 62 9.18 -1.78 12.99
CA ASP A 62 9.66 -0.44 13.33
C ASP A 62 8.53 0.62 13.35
N ASN A 63 8.65 1.65 12.51
CA ASN A 63 7.73 2.78 12.43
C ASN A 63 6.33 2.34 11.97
N ALA A 64 6.25 1.39 11.03
CA ALA A 64 4.97 0.87 10.56
C ALA A 64 4.24 0.06 11.63
N PHE A 65 4.96 -0.80 12.34
CA PHE A 65 4.38 -1.56 13.46
C PHE A 65 3.94 -0.61 14.58
N SER A 66 4.79 0.36 14.94
CA SER A 66 4.49 1.36 15.97
C SER A 66 3.26 2.20 15.62
N TRP A 67 3.11 2.59 14.35
CA TRP A 67 1.91 3.29 13.88
C TRP A 67 0.66 2.43 14.05
N LEU A 68 0.73 1.15 13.67
CA LEU A 68 -0.41 0.25 13.81
C LEU A 68 -0.74 0.02 15.28
N ASP A 69 0.24 -0.25 16.14
CA ASP A 69 0.07 -0.51 17.58
C ASP A 69 -0.51 0.71 18.33
N LEU A 70 -0.01 1.92 18.03
CA LEU A 70 -0.52 3.16 18.62
C LEU A 70 -1.94 3.55 18.14
N LYS A 71 -2.36 3.07 16.96
CA LYS A 71 -3.65 3.44 16.34
C LYS A 71 -4.70 2.32 16.34
N ALA A 72 -4.30 1.06 16.53
CA ALA A 72 -5.16 -0.09 16.59
C ALA A 72 -5.31 -0.51 18.05
N PRO A 73 -6.29 0.06 18.76
CA PRO A 73 -7.55 -0.67 18.92
C PRO A 73 -8.76 0.25 19.16
N ARG A 74 -9.62 0.43 18.14
CA ARG A 74 -11.09 0.70 18.24
C ARG A 74 -11.81 1.09 16.94
N TYR A 75 -11.12 1.50 15.87
CA TYR A 75 -11.76 2.18 14.71
C TYR A 75 -11.34 1.68 13.32
N ILE A 76 -10.82 0.47 13.20
CA ILE A 76 -10.55 -0.15 11.90
C ILE A 76 -11.26 -1.49 11.92
N MET A 77 -12.44 -1.53 11.32
CA MET A 77 -13.33 -2.70 11.34
C MET A 77 -13.27 -3.46 10.01
N THR A 78 -12.75 -2.84 8.97
CA THR A 78 -12.65 -3.42 7.63
C THR A 78 -11.23 -3.35 7.08
N TRP A 79 -10.92 -4.25 6.15
CA TRP A 79 -9.65 -4.25 5.44
C TRP A 79 -9.43 -2.94 4.65
N ASP A 80 -10.46 -2.41 4.02
CA ASP A 80 -10.37 -1.19 3.20
C ASP A 80 -10.03 0.05 4.04
N GLU A 81 -10.62 0.19 5.23
CA GLU A 81 -10.27 1.27 6.17
C GLU A 81 -8.80 1.19 6.60
N LEU A 82 -8.30 -0.03 6.83
CA LEU A 82 -6.91 -0.25 7.20
C LEU A 82 -5.98 0.19 6.07
N VAL A 83 -6.25 -0.27 4.84
CA VAL A 83 -5.46 0.04 3.65
C VAL A 83 -5.46 1.54 3.39
N GLY A 84 -6.61 2.20 3.47
CA GLY A 84 -6.72 3.64 3.28
C GLY A 84 -5.85 4.43 4.25
N LYS A 85 -5.91 4.09 5.55
CA LYS A 85 -5.08 4.76 6.57
C LYS A 85 -3.60 4.43 6.44
N PHE A 86 -3.26 3.20 6.04
CA PHE A 86 -1.88 2.78 5.80
C PHE A 86 -1.26 3.56 4.64
N LEU A 87 -1.96 3.62 3.50
CA LEU A 87 -1.51 4.39 2.34
C LEU A 87 -1.43 5.88 2.66
N GLN A 88 -2.43 6.46 3.33
CA GLN A 88 -2.36 7.86 3.75
C GLN A 88 -1.11 8.18 4.60
N ARG A 89 -0.69 7.24 5.46
CA ARG A 89 0.43 7.45 6.38
C ARG A 89 1.80 7.25 5.72
N PHE A 90 1.92 6.26 4.85
CA PHE A 90 3.20 5.77 4.34
C PHE A 90 3.40 5.99 2.85
N PHE A 91 2.37 6.41 2.11
CA PHE A 91 2.55 6.78 0.71
C PHE A 91 3.42 8.04 0.64
N PRO A 92 4.57 7.98 -0.04
CA PRO A 92 5.50 9.10 -0.07
C PRO A 92 4.88 10.26 -0.84
N ILE A 93 4.75 11.43 -0.20
CA ILE A 93 4.23 12.66 -0.80
C ILE A 93 5.02 13.05 -2.06
N SER A 94 6.31 12.70 -2.14
CA SER A 94 7.13 12.91 -3.35
C SER A 94 6.60 12.22 -4.60
N LYS A 95 5.97 11.04 -4.47
CA LYS A 95 5.29 10.34 -5.57
C LYS A 95 4.00 11.04 -6.03
N ILE A 96 3.50 12.01 -5.27
CA ILE A 96 2.38 12.89 -5.65
C ILE A 96 2.91 14.20 -6.22
N ILE A 97 3.86 14.85 -5.53
CA ILE A 97 4.36 16.19 -5.90
C ILE A 97 5.07 16.20 -7.24
N GLN A 98 5.89 15.18 -7.54
CA GLN A 98 6.67 15.18 -8.77
C GLN A 98 5.76 15.10 -10.02
N PRO A 99 4.88 14.10 -10.16
CA PRO A 99 3.92 14.06 -11.26
C PRO A 99 3.02 15.31 -11.32
N MET A 100 2.54 15.83 -10.18
CA MET A 100 1.75 17.06 -10.14
C MET A 100 2.53 18.27 -10.68
N ARG A 101 3.80 18.40 -10.31
CA ARG A 101 4.67 19.45 -10.84
C ARG A 101 4.83 19.30 -12.35
N GLU A 102 5.09 18.09 -12.82
CA GLU A 102 5.26 17.79 -14.26
C GLU A 102 3.98 18.09 -15.05
N ILE A 103 2.79 17.84 -14.49
CA ILE A 103 1.50 18.23 -15.08
C ILE A 103 1.36 19.75 -15.15
N VAL A 104 1.61 20.47 -14.05
CA VAL A 104 1.46 21.93 -13.98
C VAL A 104 2.44 22.66 -14.90
N THR A 105 3.66 22.12 -15.04
CA THR A 105 4.70 22.69 -15.90
C THR A 105 4.75 22.02 -17.28
N PHE A 106 3.73 21.22 -17.64
CA PHE A 106 3.74 20.44 -18.86
C PHE A 106 3.83 21.35 -20.09
N LYS A 107 4.76 21.01 -20.98
CA LYS A 107 4.88 21.62 -22.31
C LYS A 107 5.26 20.52 -23.30
N GLN A 108 4.68 20.59 -24.49
CA GLN A 108 5.14 19.76 -25.61
C GLN A 108 6.63 20.03 -25.85
N LEU A 109 7.42 18.96 -25.98
CA LEU A 109 8.85 19.10 -26.24
C LEU A 109 9.10 19.48 -27.70
N GLU A 110 10.24 20.14 -27.94
CA GLU A 110 10.65 20.51 -29.29
C GLU A 110 10.95 19.25 -30.11
N GLY A 111 10.23 19.06 -31.20
CA GLY A 111 10.33 17.86 -32.06
C GLY A 111 9.34 16.74 -31.73
N GLU A 112 8.57 16.81 -30.64
CA GLU A 112 7.46 15.88 -30.39
C GLU A 112 6.25 16.21 -31.27
N SER A 113 5.56 15.18 -31.75
CA SER A 113 4.23 15.34 -32.35
C SER A 113 3.17 15.64 -31.30
N PHE A 114 2.04 16.21 -31.73
CA PHE A 114 0.88 16.42 -30.86
C PHE A 114 0.41 15.11 -30.20
N HIS A 115 0.37 14.01 -30.96
CA HIS A 115 -0.02 12.71 -30.44
C HIS A 115 0.91 12.23 -29.31
N GLU A 116 2.23 12.31 -29.51
CA GLU A 116 3.20 11.88 -28.49
C GLU A 116 3.06 12.72 -27.21
N SER A 117 2.91 14.03 -27.35
CA SER A 117 2.69 14.92 -26.21
C SER A 117 1.39 14.61 -25.46
N CYS A 118 0.32 14.26 -26.18
CA CYS A 118 -0.94 13.82 -25.55
C CYS A 118 -0.78 12.51 -24.78
N GLU A 119 -0.03 11.53 -25.31
CA GLU A 119 0.21 10.27 -24.60
C GLU A 119 1.07 10.48 -23.35
N HIS A 120 2.12 11.31 -23.43
CA HIS A 120 2.91 11.70 -22.26
C HIS A 120 2.06 12.38 -21.18
N PHE A 121 1.20 13.31 -21.56
CA PHE A 121 0.30 13.97 -20.61
C PHE A 121 -0.68 12.98 -19.95
N LYS A 122 -1.24 12.03 -20.72
CA LYS A 122 -2.11 10.98 -20.18
C LYS A 122 -1.37 10.08 -19.19
N MET A 123 -0.11 9.71 -19.48
CA MET A 123 0.71 8.92 -18.54
C MET A 123 0.93 9.67 -17.22
N LEU A 124 1.23 10.97 -17.27
CA LEU A 124 1.40 11.78 -16.06
C LEU A 124 0.13 11.81 -15.20
N ILE A 125 -1.04 11.95 -15.83
CA ILE A 125 -2.34 11.88 -15.13
C ILE A 125 -2.55 10.51 -14.49
N GLN A 126 -2.20 9.42 -15.17
CA GLN A 126 -2.37 8.05 -14.65
C GLN A 126 -1.43 7.73 -13.48
N ILE A 127 -0.23 8.32 -13.46
CA ILE A 127 0.76 8.09 -12.40
C ILE A 127 0.43 8.91 -11.15
N CYS A 128 -0.23 10.05 -11.30
CA CYS A 128 -0.75 10.84 -10.18
C CYS A 128 -1.75 10.01 -9.36
N PRO A 129 -1.46 9.67 -8.10
CA PRO A 129 -2.45 9.02 -7.25
C PRO A 129 -3.61 9.99 -7.06
N HIS A 130 -4.84 9.56 -7.39
CA HIS A 130 -6.08 10.31 -7.18
C HIS A 130 -6.44 10.48 -5.68
N HIS A 131 -5.46 10.62 -4.80
CA HIS A 131 -5.71 10.88 -3.39
C HIS A 131 -6.16 12.34 -3.20
N GLY A 132 -7.44 12.59 -3.52
CA GLY A 132 -8.30 13.61 -2.90
C GLY A 132 -7.91 15.07 -3.05
N LEU A 133 -7.00 15.45 -3.95
CA LEU A 133 -6.56 16.85 -4.11
C LEU A 133 -7.28 17.65 -5.20
N LEU A 134 -8.16 17.03 -5.97
CA LEU A 134 -8.92 17.72 -7.03
C LEU A 134 -10.34 17.14 -7.11
N GLU A 135 -11.21 17.47 -6.15
CA GLU A 135 -12.58 17.81 -6.55
C GLU A 135 -12.47 19.19 -7.20
N TRP A 136 -12.34 19.20 -8.53
CA TRP A 136 -12.43 20.43 -9.29
C TRP A 136 -13.90 20.88 -9.31
N PRO A 137 -14.22 22.16 -9.04
CA PRO A 137 -15.58 22.68 -8.98
C PRO A 137 -16.33 22.62 -10.31
#